data_AF-A0A2W7LLD3-F1
#
_entry.id   AF-A0A2W7LLD3-F1
#
_cell.length_a   1.000
_cell.length_b   1.000
_cell.length_c   1.000
_cell.angle_alpha   90.00
_cell.angle_beta   90.00
_cell.angle_gamma   90.00
#
_symmetry.space_group_name_H-M   'P 1'
#
loop_
_entity.id
_entity.type
_entity.pdbx_description
1 polymer ?
#
loop_
_entity_poly.entity_id
_entity_poly.type
_entity_poly.pdbx_seq_one_letter_code
_entity_poly.pdbx_strand_id
1 'polypeptide(L)'
;MTDREQLHRDGFALLRRAIPAEWLGDIVNALAYFDDYGPENGATRLVPGSHRPDQEAPPFDFNDESRSVQLSGSVGDILVFDVDLVHAGSLNSIGARRRSILISYFAETLYASHPETVSLRSIRMDTTDRFDPSDFTCSSGSQIFSPFKASKISTSK
;
A
#
# COMPACT_ATOMS: atom_id res chain seq x y z
N MET A 1 8.60 12.52 -12.36
CA MET A 1 7.21 13.04 -12.40
C MET A 1 6.46 12.24 -13.44
N THR A 2 5.72 11.21 -13.02
CA THR A 2 4.87 10.43 -13.92
C THR A 2 3.57 11.21 -14.11
N ASP A 3 3.27 11.54 -15.37
CA ASP A 3 2.16 12.41 -15.72
C ASP A 3 0.82 11.78 -15.31
N ARG A 4 -0.04 12.55 -14.66
CA ARG A 4 -1.32 12.07 -14.07
C ARG A 4 -2.24 11.43 -15.12
N GLU A 5 -2.09 11.83 -16.39
CA GLU A 5 -2.86 11.34 -17.52
C GLU A 5 -2.46 9.91 -17.96
N GLN A 6 -1.23 9.47 -17.67
CA GLN A 6 -0.81 8.09 -17.95
C GLN A 6 -1.44 7.08 -16.99
N LEU A 7 -1.85 7.51 -15.79
CA LEU A 7 -2.41 6.67 -14.73
C LEU A 7 -3.82 6.12 -15.05
N HIS A 8 -4.42 6.43 -16.18
CA HIS A 8 -5.82 6.09 -16.48
C HIS A 8 -6.04 5.50 -17.88
N ARG A 9 -5.04 4.82 -18.47
CA ARG A 9 -5.27 4.13 -19.74
C ARG A 9 -6.23 2.96 -19.50
N ASP A 10 -7.35 2.97 -20.23
CA ASP A 10 -8.39 1.92 -20.24
C ASP A 10 -9.08 1.63 -18.89
N GLY A 11 -9.06 2.62 -17.97
CA GLY A 11 -9.71 2.53 -16.67
C GLY A 11 -8.92 1.75 -15.60
N PHE A 12 -7.69 1.36 -15.91
CA PHE A 12 -6.73 0.82 -14.95
C PHE A 12 -5.85 1.93 -14.37
N ALA A 13 -5.57 1.87 -13.08
CA ALA A 13 -4.46 2.63 -12.51
C ALA A 13 -3.14 1.93 -12.83
N LEU A 14 -2.09 2.65 -13.27
CA LEU A 14 -0.76 2.04 -13.43
C LEU A 14 -0.20 1.60 -12.08
N LEU A 15 0.54 0.49 -12.10
CA LEU A 15 1.37 0.04 -10.99
C LEU A 15 2.40 1.14 -10.67
N ARG A 16 2.51 1.53 -9.38
CA ARG A 16 3.40 2.63 -8.97
C ARG A 16 4.15 2.32 -7.68
N ARG A 17 5.32 2.96 -7.54
CA ARG A 17 6.05 3.16 -6.27
C ARG A 17 6.21 4.67 -6.04
N ALA A 18 6.10 5.13 -4.80
CA ALA A 18 6.05 6.57 -4.49
C ALA A 18 7.08 7.05 -3.45
N ILE A 19 7.91 6.17 -2.88
CA ILE A 19 8.71 6.50 -1.69
C ILE A 19 10.22 6.40 -1.96
N PRO A 20 11.02 7.37 -1.46
CA PRO A 20 12.47 7.32 -1.51
C PRO A 20 13.07 6.11 -0.79
N ALA A 21 14.23 5.63 -1.25
CA ALA A 21 14.85 4.42 -0.73
C ALA A 21 15.27 4.53 0.74
N GLU A 22 15.56 5.73 1.22
CA GLU A 22 15.95 6.02 2.60
C GLU A 22 14.85 5.78 3.64
N TRP A 23 13.59 5.61 3.23
CA TRP A 23 12.47 5.29 4.12
C TRP A 23 11.94 3.87 3.95
N LEU A 24 12.67 3.04 3.19
CA LEU A 24 12.33 1.64 2.99
C LEU A 24 12.21 0.91 4.32
N GLY A 25 11.07 0.25 4.54
CA GLY A 25 10.82 -0.60 5.71
C GLY A 25 10.32 0.13 6.97
N ASP A 26 10.28 1.46 6.97
CA ASP A 26 9.81 2.25 8.11
C ASP A 26 8.38 2.76 7.94
N ILE A 27 7.72 2.41 6.84
CA ILE A 27 6.35 2.82 6.52
C ILE A 27 5.53 1.60 6.06
N VAL A 28 4.32 1.46 6.59
CA VAL A 28 3.38 0.39 6.22
C VAL A 28 2.00 0.99 5.96
N ASN A 29 1.32 0.47 4.96
CA ASN A 29 -0.07 0.79 4.68
C ASN A 29 -1.00 -0.33 5.17
N ALA A 30 -2.12 0.07 5.76
CA ALA A 30 -3.27 -0.78 6.04
C ALA A 30 -4.48 -0.27 5.27
N LEU A 31 -4.99 -1.05 4.32
CA LEU A 31 -6.18 -0.75 3.53
C LEU A 31 -7.36 -1.54 4.09
N ALA A 32 -8.24 -0.88 4.82
CA ALA A 32 -9.43 -1.48 5.41
C ALA A 32 -10.60 -1.49 4.41
N TYR A 33 -11.23 -2.64 4.21
CA TYR A 33 -12.30 -2.83 3.24
C TYR A 33 -13.68 -2.57 3.84
N PHE A 34 -14.45 -1.68 3.22
CA PHE A 34 -15.83 -1.35 3.64
C PHE A 34 -16.89 -1.92 2.71
N ASP A 35 -16.47 -2.56 1.62
CA ASP A 35 -17.27 -3.37 0.71
C ASP A 35 -16.44 -4.62 0.37
N ASP A 36 -17.05 -5.66 -0.20
CA ASP A 36 -16.29 -6.81 -0.70
C ASP A 36 -15.39 -6.37 -1.86
N TYR A 37 -14.22 -6.99 -1.97
CA TYR A 37 -13.22 -6.75 -3.01
C TYR A 37 -13.10 -8.01 -3.87
N GLY A 38 -13.28 -7.85 -5.18
CA GLY A 38 -13.10 -8.92 -6.16
C GLY A 38 -12.55 -8.42 -7.49
N PRO A 39 -12.15 -9.33 -8.39
CA PRO A 39 -11.66 -8.97 -9.72
C PRO A 39 -12.65 -8.11 -10.51
N GLU A 40 -13.95 -8.39 -10.38
CA GLU A 40 -15.05 -7.76 -11.10
C GLU A 40 -15.31 -6.30 -10.68
N ASN A 41 -15.10 -5.96 -9.41
CA ASN A 41 -15.28 -4.59 -8.91
C ASN A 41 -13.97 -3.79 -8.87
N GLY A 42 -12.90 -4.36 -9.42
CA GLY A 42 -11.61 -3.71 -9.59
C GLY A 42 -10.72 -3.72 -8.34
N ALA A 43 -10.81 -4.76 -7.52
CA ALA A 43 -9.93 -4.94 -6.37
C ALA A 43 -8.45 -4.66 -6.67
N THR A 44 -7.72 -4.24 -5.64
CA THR A 44 -6.30 -3.92 -5.72
C THR A 44 -5.52 -5.06 -6.35
N ARG A 45 -4.65 -4.73 -7.31
CA ARG A 45 -3.61 -5.64 -7.81
C ARG A 45 -2.24 -5.21 -7.31
N LEU A 46 -1.37 -6.18 -7.09
CA LEU A 46 -0.02 -5.98 -6.59
C LEU A 46 0.97 -6.91 -7.28
N VAL A 47 2.25 -6.62 -7.17
CA VAL A 47 3.31 -7.52 -7.64
C VAL A 47 4.04 -8.10 -6.43
N PRO A 48 3.84 -9.39 -6.09
CA PRO A 48 4.45 -9.99 -4.92
C PRO A 48 5.98 -9.83 -4.91
N GLY A 49 6.54 -9.48 -3.75
CA GLY A 49 7.99 -9.33 -3.57
C GLY A 49 8.62 -8.06 -4.17
N SER A 50 7.87 -7.24 -4.91
CA SER A 50 8.41 -6.04 -5.58
C SER A 50 8.99 -4.96 -4.66
N HIS A 51 8.63 -4.96 -3.38
CA HIS A 51 9.20 -4.09 -2.33
C HIS A 51 10.60 -4.53 -1.87
N ARG A 52 11.08 -5.70 -2.31
CA ARG A 52 12.40 -6.25 -1.96
C ARG A 52 13.14 -6.68 -3.23
N PRO A 53 13.52 -5.74 -4.10
CA PRO A 53 14.29 -6.07 -5.28
C PRO A 53 15.67 -6.61 -4.90
N ASP A 54 16.17 -7.57 -5.67
CA ASP A 54 17.57 -7.97 -5.58
C ASP A 54 18.47 -6.78 -5.94
N GLN A 55 19.63 -6.68 -5.30
CA GLN A 55 20.55 -5.54 -5.44
C GLN A 55 21.01 -5.32 -6.89
N GLU A 56 21.06 -6.38 -7.71
CA GLU A 56 21.48 -6.36 -9.12
C GLU A 56 20.30 -6.44 -10.10
N ALA A 57 19.05 -6.42 -9.60
CA ALA A 57 17.89 -6.48 -10.47
C ALA A 57 17.79 -5.23 -11.35
N PRO A 58 17.37 -5.37 -12.62
CA PRO A 58 17.05 -4.21 -13.43
C PRO A 58 15.92 -3.38 -12.78
N PRO A 59 15.82 -2.07 -13.09
CA PRO A 59 14.70 -1.24 -12.64
C PRO A 59 13.37 -1.90 -12.95
N PHE A 60 12.42 -1.81 -12.02
CA PHE A 60 11.09 -2.38 -12.20
C PHE A 60 10.39 -1.73 -13.41
N ASP A 61 9.99 -2.52 -14.40
CA ASP A 61 9.14 -2.05 -15.50
C ASP A 61 7.69 -2.01 -15.04
N PHE A 62 7.18 -0.81 -14.78
CA PHE A 62 5.80 -0.60 -14.33
C PHE A 62 4.74 -0.91 -15.41
N ASN A 63 5.15 -1.12 -16.66
CA ASN A 63 4.27 -1.56 -17.74
C ASN A 63 4.21 -3.09 -17.86
N ASP A 64 5.12 -3.83 -17.19
CA ASP A 64 5.08 -5.28 -17.13
C ASP A 64 4.13 -5.74 -16.01
N GLU A 65 2.91 -6.09 -16.41
CA GLU A 65 1.88 -6.59 -15.49
C GLU A 65 1.87 -8.13 -15.35
N SER A 66 2.82 -8.85 -15.98
CA SER A 66 2.81 -10.32 -16.06
C SER A 66 2.86 -11.01 -14.69
N ARG A 67 3.46 -10.35 -13.69
CA ARG A 67 3.58 -10.82 -12.31
C ARG A 67 2.53 -10.22 -11.37
N SER A 68 1.60 -9.43 -11.90
CA SER A 68 0.56 -8.82 -11.09
C SER A 68 -0.46 -9.86 -10.64
N VAL A 69 -0.88 -9.77 -9.39
CA VAL A 69 -1.92 -10.59 -8.79
C VAL A 69 -3.01 -9.67 -8.30
N GLN A 70 -4.24 -9.88 -8.77
CA GLN A 70 -5.41 -9.17 -8.27
C GLN A 70 -5.93 -9.86 -7.01
N LEU A 71 -6.22 -9.06 -6.00
CA LEU A 71 -6.66 -9.56 -4.70
C LEU A 71 -8.17 -9.75 -4.64
N SER A 72 -8.61 -10.49 -3.64
CA SER A 72 -10.00 -10.55 -3.21
C SER A 72 -10.06 -10.53 -1.69
N GLY A 73 -11.16 -10.04 -1.14
CA GLY A 73 -11.38 -9.97 0.30
C GLY A 73 -12.81 -9.57 0.62
N SER A 74 -13.25 -9.82 1.84
CA SER A 74 -14.59 -9.46 2.31
C SER A 74 -14.57 -8.11 3.01
N VAL A 75 -15.75 -7.51 3.18
CA VAL A 75 -15.92 -6.37 4.08
C VAL A 75 -15.35 -6.70 5.48
N GLY A 76 -14.58 -5.77 6.04
CA GLY A 76 -13.88 -5.95 7.32
C GLY A 76 -12.47 -6.52 7.19
N ASP A 77 -12.08 -7.07 6.03
CA ASP A 77 -10.69 -7.47 5.80
C ASP A 77 -9.77 -6.24 5.73
N ILE A 78 -8.52 -6.44 6.13
CA ILE A 78 -7.47 -5.42 6.06
C ILE A 78 -6.30 -5.97 5.28
N LEU A 79 -5.97 -5.31 4.17
CA LEU A 79 -4.72 -5.57 3.45
C LEU A 79 -3.61 -4.74 4.10
N VAL A 80 -2.63 -5.43 4.69
CA VAL A 80 -1.41 -4.80 5.22
C VAL A 80 -0.27 -5.05 4.25
N PHE A 81 0.42 -3.99 3.85
CA PHE A 81 1.50 -4.08 2.88
C PHE A 81 2.54 -2.98 3.09
N ASP A 82 3.78 -3.32 2.74
CA ASP A 82 4.88 -2.37 2.64
C ASP A 82 4.53 -1.31 1.59
N VAL A 83 4.81 -0.04 1.87
CA VAL A 83 4.45 1.06 0.97
C VAL A 83 5.22 1.06 -0.35
N ASP A 84 6.35 0.36 -0.41
CA ASP A 84 7.14 0.17 -1.62
C ASP A 84 6.67 -1.02 -2.45
N LEU A 85 5.68 -1.77 -1.97
CA LEU A 85 5.06 -2.84 -2.75
C LEU A 85 4.36 -2.22 -3.94
N VAL A 86 4.75 -2.63 -5.14
CA VAL A 86 4.15 -2.15 -6.38
C VAL A 86 2.69 -2.61 -6.43
N HIS A 87 1.77 -1.64 -6.45
CA HIS A 87 0.33 -1.87 -6.40
C HIS A 87 -0.46 -0.83 -7.20
N ALA A 88 -1.70 -1.18 -7.55
CA ALA A 88 -2.65 -0.29 -8.20
C ALA A 88 -4.10 -0.76 -8.04
N GLY A 89 -5.05 0.17 -8.18
CA GLY A 89 -6.46 -0.18 -8.35
C GLY A 89 -6.74 -0.68 -9.78
N SER A 90 -7.69 -1.61 -9.90
CA SER A 90 -8.11 -2.16 -11.19
C SER A 90 -9.44 -1.57 -11.66
N LEU A 91 -9.75 -1.79 -12.93
CA LEU A 91 -11.02 -1.41 -13.54
C LEU A 91 -12.19 -2.06 -12.80
N ASN A 92 -13.17 -1.25 -12.43
CA ASN A 92 -14.44 -1.72 -11.89
C ASN A 92 -15.44 -1.87 -13.05
N SER A 93 -15.53 -3.08 -13.62
CA SER A 93 -16.31 -3.32 -14.83
C SER A 93 -17.82 -3.37 -14.57
N ILE A 94 -18.21 -3.68 -13.33
CA ILE A 94 -19.61 -3.82 -12.93
C ILE A 94 -20.21 -2.56 -12.29
N GLY A 95 -19.38 -1.54 -12.02
CA GLY A 95 -19.81 -0.30 -11.38
C GLY A 95 -20.27 -0.45 -9.92
N ALA A 96 -19.90 -1.55 -9.26
CA ALA A 96 -20.25 -1.80 -7.86
C ALA A 96 -19.49 -0.86 -6.91
N ARG A 97 -19.97 -0.70 -5.68
CA ARG A 97 -19.22 0.07 -4.67
C ARG A 97 -17.96 -0.68 -4.25
N ARG A 98 -16.85 0.05 -4.11
CA ARG A 98 -15.55 -0.45 -3.62
C ARG A 98 -14.91 0.61 -2.71
N ARG A 99 -15.42 0.73 -1.48
CA ARG A 99 -14.97 1.72 -0.50
C ARG A 99 -13.88 1.15 0.40
N SER A 100 -12.90 1.98 0.73
CA SER A 100 -11.84 1.65 1.67
C SER A 100 -11.27 2.90 2.32
N ILE A 101 -10.58 2.68 3.44
CA ILE A 101 -9.70 3.68 4.06
C ILE A 101 -8.28 3.13 3.99
N LEU A 102 -7.37 3.95 3.47
CA LEU A 102 -5.93 3.70 3.53
C LEU A 102 -5.37 4.43 4.76
N ILE A 103 -4.80 3.67 5.68
CA ILE A 103 -4.13 4.17 6.88
C ILE A 103 -2.64 3.92 6.71
N SER A 104 -1.83 4.98 6.78
CA SER A 104 -0.37 4.88 6.71
C SER A 104 0.23 4.99 8.09
N TYR A 105 1.03 4.00 8.47
CA TYR A 105 1.84 3.99 9.68
C TYR A 105 3.29 4.24 9.27
N PHE A 106 4.01 5.02 10.05
CA PHE A 106 5.44 5.21 9.88
C PHE A 106 6.15 5.32 11.23
N ALA A 107 7.43 4.96 11.27
CA ALA A 107 8.25 5.10 12.46
C ALA A 107 8.30 6.56 12.94
N GLU A 108 8.24 6.80 14.24
CA GLU A 108 8.25 8.15 14.83
C GLU A 108 9.45 8.99 14.36
N THR A 109 10.60 8.35 14.12
CA THR A 109 11.81 8.98 13.60
C THR A 109 11.62 9.64 12.24
N LEU A 110 10.68 9.18 11.42
CA LEU A 110 10.34 9.78 10.12
C LEU A 110 9.40 10.98 10.23
N TYR A 111 8.90 11.30 11.43
CA TYR A 111 7.93 12.37 11.59
C TYR A 111 8.44 13.73 11.10
N ALA A 112 9.70 14.07 11.38
CA ALA A 112 10.26 15.35 10.99
C ALA A 112 10.35 15.51 9.46
N SER A 113 10.58 14.43 8.72
CA SER A 113 10.67 14.43 7.25
C SER A 113 9.33 14.14 6.56
N HIS A 114 8.34 13.56 7.27
CA HIS A 114 7.05 13.19 6.68
C HIS A 114 6.32 14.36 5.98
N PRO A 115 6.30 15.61 6.50
CA PRO A 115 5.71 16.77 5.81
C PRO A 115 6.29 17.05 4.42
N GLU A 116 7.56 16.68 4.16
CA GLU A 116 8.22 16.90 2.87
C GLU A 116 7.55 16.09 1.74
N THR A 117 6.82 15.03 2.09
CA THR A 117 6.12 14.15 1.14
C THR A 117 4.71 14.60 0.78
N VAL A 118 4.19 15.68 1.39
CA VAL A 118 2.80 16.12 1.18
C VAL A 118 2.49 16.30 -0.31
N SER A 119 3.44 16.86 -1.07
CA SER A 119 3.33 17.08 -2.51
C SER A 119 3.16 15.78 -3.32
N LEU A 120 3.71 14.66 -2.84
CA LEU A 120 3.63 13.35 -3.49
C LEU A 120 2.30 12.63 -3.20
N ARG A 121 1.62 12.99 -2.12
CA ARG A 121 0.44 12.28 -1.60
C ARG A 121 -0.89 12.84 -2.09
N SER A 122 -0.87 13.87 -2.93
CA SER A 122 -2.09 14.54 -3.43
C SER A 122 -3.04 15.00 -2.30
N ILE A 123 -2.47 15.39 -1.15
CA ILE A 123 -3.22 15.85 0.02
C ILE A 123 -3.63 17.30 -0.19
N ARG A 124 -4.91 17.61 0.05
CA ARG A 124 -5.48 18.96 -0.10
C ARG A 124 -5.88 19.62 1.22
N MET A 125 -5.94 18.84 2.29
CA MET A 125 -6.30 19.31 3.63
C MET A 125 -5.04 19.54 4.47
N ASP A 126 -5.16 20.33 5.52
CA ASP A 126 -4.13 20.41 6.56
C ASP A 126 -4.07 19.06 7.29
N THR A 127 -2.85 18.56 7.51
CA THR A 127 -2.57 17.29 8.21
C THR A 127 -1.57 17.48 9.34
N THR A 128 -1.43 18.71 9.86
CA THR A 128 -0.50 19.04 10.95
C THR A 128 -1.06 18.77 12.34
N ASP A 129 -2.38 18.58 12.46
CA ASP A 129 -3.02 18.23 13.72
C ASP A 129 -2.45 16.92 14.28
N ARG A 130 -2.05 16.97 15.56
CA ARG A 130 -1.52 15.84 16.30
C ARG A 130 -2.46 15.48 17.44
N PHE A 131 -2.73 14.19 17.55
CA PHE A 131 -3.34 13.61 18.73
C PHE A 131 -2.24 12.88 19.51
N ASP A 132 -1.89 13.40 20.70
CA ASP A 132 -0.93 12.77 21.60
C ASP A 132 -1.69 12.25 22.83
N PRO A 133 -2.11 10.98 22.83
CA PRO A 133 -2.83 10.43 23.98
C PRO A 133 -1.89 10.31 25.17
N SER A 134 -2.20 11.04 26.25
CA SER A 134 -1.43 11.06 27.49
C SER A 134 -1.18 9.69 28.13
N ASP A 135 -1.98 8.69 27.76
CA ASP A 135 -2.04 7.39 28.40
C ASP A 135 -1.34 6.29 27.57
N PHE A 136 -0.71 6.63 26.43
CA PHE A 136 -0.06 5.66 25.55
C PHE A 136 1.45 5.59 25.82
N THR A 137 1.86 4.76 26.77
CA THR A 137 3.27 4.44 26.98
C THR A 137 3.72 3.38 25.99
N CYS A 138 4.38 3.78 24.89
CA CYS A 138 5.12 2.82 24.06
C CYS A 138 6.32 2.35 24.88
N SER A 139 6.25 1.15 25.46
CA SER A 139 7.39 0.58 26.17
C SER A 139 8.51 0.37 25.14
N SER A 140 9.56 1.19 25.21
CA SER A 140 10.81 0.97 24.49
C SER A 140 11.49 -0.28 25.04
N GLY A 141 10.97 -1.45 24.70
CA GLY A 141 11.40 -2.73 25.18
C GLY A 141 11.72 -3.62 24.00
N SER A 142 12.96 -4.10 23.92
CA SER A 142 13.39 -5.15 23.00
C SER A 142 12.54 -6.41 23.21
N GLN A 143 11.40 -6.50 22.54
CA GLN A 143 10.70 -7.77 22.38
C GLN A 143 10.86 -8.18 20.94
N ILE A 144 11.75 -9.15 20.75
CA ILE A 144 11.88 -9.95 19.53
C ILE A 144 10.49 -10.49 19.22
N PHE A 145 9.81 -9.92 18.23
CA PHE A 145 8.55 -10.45 17.75
C PHE A 145 8.79 -11.89 17.26
N SER A 146 8.11 -12.86 17.88
CA SER A 146 8.00 -14.21 17.33
C SER A 146 7.44 -14.11 15.90
N PRO A 147 7.97 -14.86 14.91
CA PRO A 147 7.57 -14.71 13.52
C PRO A 147 6.06 -14.92 13.38
N PHE A 148 5.41 -13.92 12.81
CA PHE A 148 4.02 -13.98 12.40
C PHE A 148 3.86 -15.14 11.42
N LYS A 149 3.01 -16.12 11.75
CA LYS A 149 2.77 -17.29 10.90
C LYS A 149 1.86 -16.82 9.74
N ALA A 150 2.47 -16.38 8.65
CA ALA A 150 1.75 -16.09 7.41
C ALA A 150 1.08 -17.38 6.91
N SER A 151 -0.26 -17.43 6.96
CA SER A 151 -1.05 -18.47 6.34
C SER A 151 -0.82 -18.41 4.83
N LYS A 152 -0.25 -19.45 4.24
CA LYS A 152 -0.13 -19.59 2.79
C LYS A 152 -1.52 -19.46 2.18
N ILE A 153 -1.64 -18.58 1.18
CA ILE A 153 -2.78 -18.58 0.26
C ILE A 153 -2.78 -19.96 -0.41
N SER A 154 -3.78 -20.79 -0.09
CA SER A 154 -4.01 -22.08 -0.73
C SER A 154 -4.55 -21.81 -2.13
N THR A 155 -3.76 -22.06 -3.16
CA THR A 155 -4.29 -22.23 -4.51
C THR A 155 -4.92 -23.61 -4.60
N SER A 156 -6.24 -23.67 -4.75
CA SER A 156 -6.94 -24.90 -5.09
C SER A 156 -6.78 -25.19 -6.59
N LYS A 157 -6.03 -26.27 -6.87
CA LYS A 157 -5.91 -27.08 -8.10
C LYS A 157 -5.89 -26.37 -9.46
#